data_AF-A0A8T2U5P2-F1
#
_entry.id   AF-A0A8T2U5P2-F1
#
_cell.length_a   1.000
_cell.length_b   1.000
_cell.length_c   1.000
_cell.angle_alpha   90.00
_cell.angle_beta   90.00
_cell.angle_gamma   90.00
#
_symmetry.space_group_name_H-M   'P 1'
#
loop_
_entity.id
_entity.type
_entity.pdbx_description
1 polymer ?
#
loop_
_entity_poly.entity_id
_entity_poly.type
_entity_poly.pdbx_seq_one_letter_code
_entity_poly.pdbx_strand_id
1 'polypeptide(L)'
;MSAMPLISLAAETSQSDVITIYHDFMLDEKTIKNIFLCFSLFFMWGCCVFASMKDPFYDSDLYRGDGGDGSGNWMYKKMEDEEMMARQELWREEAARELEERVGELRQVEEAEKEKELV
;
A
#
# COMPACT_ATOMS: atom_id res chain seq x y z
N MET A 1 -40.15 50.10 3.21
CA MET A 1 -39.44 51.30 2.73
C MET A 1 -38.32 50.83 1.81
N SER A 2 -38.32 51.26 0.54
CA SER A 2 -37.24 51.16 -0.47
C SER A 2 -36.91 49.73 -1.00
N ALA A 3 -36.81 49.44 -2.29
CA ALA A 3 -37.01 50.20 -3.53
C ALA A 3 -37.15 49.18 -4.69
N MET A 4 -37.99 49.49 -5.67
CA MET A 4 -37.87 48.93 -7.02
C MET A 4 -36.72 49.62 -7.75
N PRO A 5 -36.12 48.98 -8.76
CA PRO A 5 -35.83 49.72 -9.98
C PRO A 5 -36.44 49.03 -11.21
N LEU A 6 -37.36 49.74 -11.84
CA LEU A 6 -37.55 49.75 -13.29
C LEU A 6 -36.19 49.96 -13.95
N ILE A 7 -35.82 49.09 -14.91
CA ILE A 7 -35.17 49.40 -16.20
C ILE A 7 -34.82 48.04 -16.83
N SER A 8 -35.70 47.55 -17.70
CA SER A 8 -35.35 46.86 -18.94
C SER A 8 -36.59 46.79 -19.82
N LEU A 9 -37.18 47.97 -20.05
CA LEU A 9 -38.01 48.21 -21.22
C LEU A 9 -37.07 48.79 -22.29
N ALA A 10 -36.22 47.94 -22.89
CA ALA A 10 -35.53 48.22 -24.16
C ALA A 10 -34.58 47.07 -24.48
N ALA A 11 -35.05 46.03 -25.18
CA ALA A 11 -34.31 45.39 -26.27
C ALA A 11 -35.12 44.20 -26.81
N GLU A 12 -35.60 44.38 -28.04
CA GLU A 12 -35.54 43.36 -29.09
C GLU A 12 -36.47 42.14 -28.92
N THR A 13 -37.70 42.21 -29.42
CA THR A 13 -38.09 41.63 -30.73
C THR A 13 -37.50 40.23 -30.99
N SER A 14 -38.39 39.23 -31.08
CA SER A 14 -38.13 37.88 -31.60
C SER A 14 -37.31 36.95 -30.68
N GLN A 15 -37.93 36.50 -29.58
CA GLN A 15 -37.59 35.20 -29.02
C GLN A 15 -38.81 34.31 -29.24
N SER A 16 -38.70 33.40 -30.19
CA SER A 16 -39.64 32.29 -30.37
C SER A 16 -39.94 31.70 -29.00
N ASP A 17 -41.22 31.44 -28.72
CA ASP A 17 -41.68 30.79 -27.48
C ASP A 17 -41.01 29.42 -27.34
N VAL A 18 -39.81 29.38 -26.78
CA VAL A 18 -39.16 28.15 -26.33
C VAL A 18 -39.71 27.89 -24.95
N ILE A 19 -40.75 27.06 -24.89
CA ILE A 19 -41.25 26.51 -23.63
C ILE A 19 -40.19 25.53 -23.13
N THR A 20 -39.32 25.97 -22.25
CA THR A 20 -38.40 25.07 -21.54
C THR A 20 -39.19 24.30 -20.50
N ILE A 21 -39.57 23.06 -20.83
CA ILE A 21 -40.19 22.13 -19.89
C ILE A 21 -39.08 21.52 -19.04
N TYR A 22 -38.91 22.00 -17.82
CA TYR A 22 -38.05 21.36 -16.83
C TYR A 22 -38.79 20.13 -16.27
N HIS A 23 -38.28 18.94 -16.58
CA HIS A 23 -38.72 17.72 -15.91
C HIS A 23 -37.86 17.50 -14.67
N ASP A 24 -38.33 17.99 -13.53
CA ASP A 24 -37.74 17.63 -12.25
C ASP A 24 -38.19 16.22 -11.87
N PHE A 25 -37.39 15.21 -12.24
CA PHE A 25 -37.50 13.85 -11.74
C PHE A 25 -37.04 13.79 -10.27
N MET A 26 -37.71 14.53 -9.40
CA MET A 26 -37.48 14.46 -7.96
C MET A 26 -38.26 13.27 -7.42
N LEU A 27 -37.55 12.20 -7.07
CA LEU A 27 -38.10 11.08 -6.33
C LEU A 27 -38.50 11.56 -4.92
N ASP A 28 -39.61 11.02 -4.40
CA ASP A 28 -40.02 11.29 -3.02
C ASP A 28 -38.89 10.92 -2.04
N GLU A 29 -38.73 11.71 -0.98
CA GLU A 29 -37.62 11.58 -0.04
C GLU A 29 -37.58 10.19 0.60
N LYS A 30 -38.75 9.61 0.89
CA LYS A 30 -38.86 8.24 1.42
C LYS A 30 -38.39 7.21 0.39
N THR A 31 -38.70 7.43 -0.88
CA THR A 31 -38.32 6.54 -1.97
C THR A 31 -36.81 6.55 -2.18
N ILE A 32 -36.18 7.73 -2.18
CA ILE A 32 -34.72 7.87 -2.30
C ILE A 32 -34.01 7.15 -1.15
N LYS A 33 -34.45 7.37 0.09
CA LYS A 33 -33.88 6.74 1.28
C LYS A 33 -33.97 5.22 1.23
N ASN A 34 -35.12 4.68 0.81
CA ASN A 34 -35.32 3.24 0.68
C ASN A 34 -34.43 2.63 -0.39
N ILE A 35 -34.30 3.29 -1.55
CA ILE A 35 -33.40 2.85 -2.63
C ILE A 35 -31.95 2.83 -2.13
N PHE A 36 -31.51 3.90 -1.47
CA PHE A 36 -30.15 4.00 -0.95
C PHE A 36 -29.85 2.96 0.12
N LEU A 37 -30.83 2.68 1.00
CA LEU A 37 -30.73 1.61 1.99
C LEU A 37 -30.60 0.23 1.33
N CYS A 38 -31.43 -0.06 0.33
CA CYS A 38 -31.35 -1.30 -0.44
C CYS A 38 -29.99 -1.46 -1.13
N PHE A 39 -29.48 -0.41 -1.77
CA PHE A 39 -28.16 -0.43 -2.40
C PHE A 39 -27.04 -0.64 -1.38
N SER A 40 -27.13 0.00 -0.22
CA SER A 40 -26.12 -0.13 0.84
C SER A 40 -26.08 -1.56 1.40
N LEU A 41 -27.25 -2.17 1.63
CA LEU A 41 -27.34 -3.56 2.09
C LEU A 41 -26.85 -4.54 1.03
N PHE A 42 -27.21 -4.33 -0.24
CA PHE A 42 -26.73 -5.15 -1.35
C PHE A 42 -25.22 -5.00 -1.56
N PHE A 43 -24.69 -3.79 -1.43
CA PHE A 43 -23.26 -3.52 -1.55
C PHE A 43 -22.47 -4.21 -0.45
N MET A 44 -22.89 -4.07 0.82
CA MET A 44 -22.22 -4.78 1.92
C MET A 44 -22.31 -6.29 1.78
N TRP A 45 -23.50 -6.82 1.43
CA TRP A 45 -23.66 -8.25 1.14
C TRP A 45 -22.72 -8.70 0.03
N GLY A 46 -22.62 -7.93 -1.06
CA GLY A 46 -21.70 -8.18 -2.16
C GLY A 46 -20.24 -8.21 -1.70
N CYS A 47 -19.81 -7.21 -0.93
CA CYS A 47 -18.46 -7.19 -0.34
C CYS A 47 -18.17 -8.46 0.48
N CYS A 48 -19.10 -8.91 1.32
CA CYS A 48 -18.92 -10.12 2.10
C CYS A 48 -18.86 -11.38 1.23
N VAL A 49 -19.70 -11.48 0.20
CA VAL A 49 -19.72 -12.64 -0.71
C VAL A 49 -18.43 -12.69 -1.52
N PHE A 50 -18.05 -11.61 -2.19
CA PHE A 50 -16.85 -11.59 -3.02
C PHE A 50 -15.57 -11.75 -2.20
N ALA A 51 -15.50 -11.20 -0.98
CA ALA A 51 -14.37 -11.42 -0.08
C ALA A 51 -14.25 -12.86 0.42
N SER A 52 -15.35 -13.62 0.44
CA SER A 52 -15.36 -15.04 0.83
C SER A 52 -15.10 -15.99 -0.34
N MET A 53 -15.06 -15.50 -1.58
CA MET A 53 -14.75 -16.32 -2.75
C MET A 53 -13.24 -16.58 -2.82
N LYS A 54 -12.86 -17.75 -3.33
CA LYS A 54 -11.46 -18.06 -3.60
C LYS A 54 -10.93 -17.14 -4.70
N ASP A 55 -9.86 -16.43 -4.41
CA ASP A 55 -9.18 -15.59 -5.38
C ASP A 55 -8.06 -16.41 -6.07
N PRO A 56 -8.09 -16.59 -7.40
CA PRO A 56 -7.09 -17.41 -8.10
C PRO A 56 -5.64 -16.97 -7.90
N PHE A 57 -5.41 -15.69 -7.60
CA PHE A 57 -4.06 -15.15 -7.43
C PHE A 57 -3.58 -15.30 -5.98
N TYR A 58 -4.33 -14.78 -5.01
CA TYR A 58 -3.96 -14.80 -3.58
C TYR A 58 -4.07 -16.20 -2.94
N ASP A 59 -4.91 -17.09 -3.48
CA ASP A 59 -4.97 -18.49 -3.05
C ASP A 59 -4.05 -19.41 -3.87
N SER A 60 -3.24 -18.87 -4.79
CA SER A 60 -2.26 -19.69 -5.51
C SER A 60 -1.14 -20.17 -4.57
N ASP A 61 -0.69 -21.40 -4.80
CA ASP A 61 0.45 -21.98 -4.07
C ASP A 61 1.73 -21.17 -4.29
N LEU A 62 1.86 -20.51 -5.45
CA LEU A 62 2.98 -19.62 -5.73
C LEU A 62 2.97 -18.42 -4.79
N TYR A 63 1.86 -17.67 -4.72
CA TYR A 63 1.75 -16.48 -3.89
C TYR A 63 1.91 -16.81 -2.40
N ARG A 64 1.22 -17.85 -1.90
CA ARG A 64 1.33 -18.25 -0.50
C ARG A 64 2.67 -18.89 -0.16
N GLY A 65 3.23 -19.68 -1.09
CA GLY A 65 4.53 -20.32 -0.94
C GLY A 65 5.68 -19.32 -0.89
N ASP A 66 5.56 -18.21 -1.61
CA ASP A 66 6.54 -17.13 -1.58
C ASP A 66 6.45 -16.23 -0.33
N GLY A 67 5.48 -16.46 0.55
CA GLY A 67 5.25 -15.68 1.77
C GLY A 67 4.32 -14.48 1.58
N GLY A 68 3.49 -14.49 0.52
CA GLY A 68 2.51 -13.44 0.26
C GLY A 68 1.51 -13.28 1.40
N ASP A 69 1.52 -12.12 2.05
CA ASP A 69 0.72 -11.80 3.25
C ASP A 69 -0.52 -10.93 2.95
N GLY A 70 -0.83 -10.74 1.66
CA GLY A 70 -1.89 -9.84 1.18
C GLY A 70 -1.48 -8.36 1.13
N SER A 71 -0.31 -7.99 1.66
CA SER A 71 0.23 -6.64 1.50
C SER A 71 0.89 -6.49 0.13
N GLY A 72 1.16 -5.26 -0.30
CA GLY A 72 2.06 -5.01 -1.44
C GLY A 72 3.54 -5.02 -1.05
N ASN A 73 3.85 -5.02 0.25
CA ASN A 73 5.19 -4.78 0.78
C ASN A 73 5.98 -6.06 1.10
N TRP A 74 5.33 -7.22 1.09
CA TRP A 74 5.97 -8.50 1.40
C TRP A 74 7.18 -8.80 0.51
N MET A 75 7.10 -8.46 -0.78
CA MET A 75 8.18 -8.69 -1.73
C MET A 75 9.44 -7.89 -1.35
N TYR A 76 9.26 -6.63 -0.93
CA TYR A 76 10.36 -5.78 -0.50
C TYR A 76 10.99 -6.28 0.80
N LYS A 77 10.17 -6.68 1.78
CA LYS A 77 10.67 -7.27 3.03
C LYS A 77 11.50 -8.53 2.79
N LYS A 78 11.02 -9.43 1.91
CA LYS A 78 11.76 -10.65 1.57
C LYS A 78 13.13 -10.34 0.97
N MET A 79 13.19 -9.38 0.04
CA MET A 79 14.47 -8.93 -0.52
C MET A 79 15.37 -8.29 0.54
N GLU A 80 14.81 -7.48 1.44
CA GLU A 80 15.56 -6.88 2.55
C GLU A 80 16.13 -7.94 3.51
N ASP A 81 15.35 -8.97 3.83
CA ASP A 81 15.77 -10.08 4.69
C ASP A 81 16.89 -10.89 4.02
N GLU A 82 16.77 -11.20 2.73
CA GLU A 82 17.80 -11.88 1.95
C GLU A 82 19.10 -11.07 1.88
N GLU A 83 19.01 -9.76 1.60
CA GLU A 83 20.18 -8.87 1.62
C GLU A 83 20.81 -8.79 3.02
N MET A 84 19.99 -8.73 4.07
CA MET A 84 20.49 -8.66 5.44
C MET A 84 21.23 -9.93 5.82
N MET A 85 20.70 -11.11 5.45
CA MET A 85 21.35 -12.40 5.69
C MET A 85 22.68 -12.52 4.94
N ALA A 86 22.73 -12.07 3.68
CA ALA A 86 23.97 -12.04 2.91
C ALA A 86 25.02 -11.12 3.54
N ARG A 87 24.61 -9.94 4.03
CA ARG A 87 25.51 -9.02 4.78
C ARG A 87 26.01 -9.65 6.08
N GLN A 88 25.15 -10.33 6.82
CA GLN A 88 25.55 -11.03 8.05
C GLN A 88 26.51 -12.19 7.78
N GLU A 89 26.34 -12.91 6.68
CA GLU A 89 27.26 -13.97 6.28
C GLU A 89 28.64 -13.42 5.93
N LEU A 90 28.69 -12.36 5.13
CA LEU A 90 29.94 -11.69 4.78
C LEU A 90 30.68 -11.17 6.02
N TRP A 91 29.97 -10.55 6.98
CA TRP A 91 30.58 -10.15 8.25
C TRP A 91 31.08 -11.32 9.09
N ARG A 92 30.39 -12.47 9.06
CA ARG A 92 30.85 -13.68 9.75
C ARG A 92 32.15 -14.20 9.14
N GLU A 93 32.28 -14.18 7.81
CA GLU A 93 33.50 -14.58 7.11
C GLU A 93 34.66 -13.61 7.38
N GLU A 94 34.41 -12.29 7.36
CA GLU A 94 35.42 -11.29 7.69
C GLU A 94 35.91 -11.43 9.13
N ALA A 95 35.00 -11.60 10.10
CA ALA A 95 35.34 -11.81 11.49
C ALA A 95 36.15 -13.11 11.70
N ALA A 96 35.82 -14.18 10.97
CA ALA A 96 36.58 -15.42 11.02
C ALA A 96 38.01 -15.24 10.47
N ARG A 97 38.16 -14.52 9.36
CA ARG A 97 39.48 -14.21 8.78
C ARG A 97 40.34 -13.36 9.71
N GLU A 98 39.77 -12.33 10.32
CA GLU A 98 40.50 -11.50 11.30
C GLU A 98 40.93 -12.32 12.52
N LEU A 99 40.09 -13.26 12.98
CA LEU A 99 40.45 -14.17 14.07
C LEU A 99 41.66 -15.04 13.70
N GLU A 100 41.68 -15.62 12.50
CA GLU A 100 42.80 -16.44 12.02
C GLU A 100 44.11 -15.65 11.95
N GLU A 101 44.06 -14.41 11.45
CA GLU A 101 45.23 -13.52 11.39
C GLU A 101 45.76 -13.22 12.80
N ARG A 102 44.89 -12.82 13.73
CA ARG A 102 45.26 -12.51 15.12
C ARG A 102 45.81 -13.74 15.86
N VAL A 103 45.27 -14.93 15.62
CA VAL A 103 45.80 -16.19 16.18
C VAL A 103 47.20 -16.48 15.64
N GLY A 104 47.44 -16.23 14.35
CA GLY A 104 48.76 -16.34 13.73
C GLY A 104 49.78 -15.37 14.33
N GLU A 105 49.42 -14.10 14.51
CA GLU A 105 50.26 -13.08 15.16
C GLU A 105 50.60 -13.47 16.60
N LEU A 106 49.61 -13.90 17.39
CA LEU A 106 49.81 -14.31 18.79
C LEU A 106 50.80 -15.48 18.90
N ARG A 107 50.73 -16.45 17.99
CA ARG A 107 51.65 -17.58 17.97
C ARG A 107 53.09 -17.16 17.71
N GLN A 108 53.31 -16.22 16.79
CA GLN A 108 54.64 -15.66 16.53
C GLN A 108 55.21 -14.94 17.76
N VAL A 109 54.36 -14.21 18.50
CA VAL A 109 54.76 -13.55 19.75
C VAL A 109 55.14 -14.57 20.82
N GLU A 110 54.37 -15.65 20.98
CA GLU A 110 54.67 -16.73 21.94
C GLU A 110 55.99 -17.45 21.62
N GLU A 111 56.27 -17.70 20.34
CA GLU A 111 57.54 -18.30 19.89
C GLU A 111 58.73 -17.37 20.19
N ALA A 112 58.59 -16.07 19.91
CA ALA A 112 59.63 -15.08 20.21
C ALA A 112 59.86 -14.87 21.72
N GLU A 113 58.84 -15.07 22.56
CA GLU A 113 58.97 -15.02 24.02
C GLU A 113 59.75 -16.23 24.55
N LYS A 114 59.44 -17.44 24.06
CA LYS A 114 60.19 -18.66 24.42
C LYS A 114 61.66 -18.61 24.02
N GLU A 115 61.97 -18.04 22.86
CA GLU A 115 63.36 -17.85 22.43
C GLU A 115 64.13 -16.89 23.34
N LYS A 116 63.47 -15.86 23.87
CA LYS A 116 64.09 -14.92 24.83
C LYS A 116 64.30 -15.51 26.22
N GLU A 117 63.45 -16.44 26.65
CA GLU A 117 63.65 -17.14 27.93
C GLU A 117 64.78 -18.18 27.90
N LEU A 118 65.19 -18.63 26.71
CA LEU A 118 66.28 -19.60 26.50
C LEU A 118 67.69 -18.96 26.39
N VAL A 119 67.78 -17.62 26.36
CA VAL A 119 69.02 -16.82 26.29
C VAL A 119 69.37 -16.24 27.67
#